data_AF-A0AAN8CJB7-F1
#
_entry.id   AF-A0AAN8CJB7-F1
#
_cell.length_a   1.000
_cell.length_b   1.000
_cell.length_c   1.000
_cell.angle_alpha   90.00
_cell.angle_beta   90.00
_cell.angle_gamma   90.00
#
_symmetry.space_group_name_H-M   'P 1'
#
loop_
_entity.id
_entity.type
_entity.pdbx_description
1 polymer ?
#
loop_
_entity_poly.entity_id
_entity_poly.type
_entity_poly.pdbx_seq_one_letter_code
_entity_poly.pdbx_strand_id
1 'polypeptide(L)' 'MDVLYTPMQALKCHLASVSKEPLYADVKDWLDGAILNKQVRAVVNGKYKDGSFVVELFDGDVHINEKVRELIS' A
#
# COMPACT_ATOMS: atom_id res chain seq x y z
N MET A 1 26.71 9.71 15.65
CA MET A 1 25.55 10.61 15.40
C MET A 1 25.28 10.47 13.91
N ASP A 2 24.50 9.47 13.48
CA ASP A 2 24.49 9.07 12.06
C ASP A 2 23.09 8.85 11.49
N VAL A 3 22.04 8.88 12.31
CA VAL A 3 20.66 8.68 11.86
C VAL A 3 20.17 9.81 10.93
N LEU A 4 20.65 11.04 11.15
CA LEU A 4 20.25 12.23 10.38
C LEU A 4 20.70 12.22 8.92
N TYR A 5 21.70 11.40 8.56
CA TYR A 5 22.24 11.32 7.20
C TYR A 5 21.73 10.10 6.42
N THR A 6 20.96 9.22 7.06
CA THR A 6 20.39 8.04 6.40
C THR A 6 19.17 8.45 5.58
N PRO A 7 19.15 8.16 4.26
CA PRO A 7 17.96 8.38 3.44
C PRO A 7 16.75 7.63 3.99
N MET A 8 15.55 8.13 3.69
CA MET A 8 14.30 7.53 4.13
C MET A 8 14.23 6.04 3.75
N GLN A 9 14.09 5.17 4.75
CA GLN A 9 14.09 3.71 4.57
C GLN A 9 12.69 3.13 4.30
N ALA A 10 11.64 3.92 4.51
CA ALA A 10 10.26 3.52 4.26
C ALA A 10 9.44 4.70 3.74
N LEU A 11 8.61 4.46 2.73
CA LEU A 11 7.75 5.47 2.12
C LEU A 11 6.31 5.21 2.54
N LYS A 12 5.61 6.26 2.98
CA LYS A 12 4.17 6.18 3.21
C LYS A 12 3.45 6.16 1.86
N CYS A 13 2.53 5.22 1.69
CA CYS A 13 1.73 5.09 0.48
C CYS A 13 0.25 4.83 0.78
N HIS A 14 -0.58 5.03 -0.23
CA HIS A 14 -2.01 4.79 -0.24
C HIS A 14 -2.36 3.94 -1.46
N LEU A 15 -3.23 2.95 -1.29
CA LEU A 15 -3.74 2.17 -2.41
C LEU A 15 -4.59 3.07 -3.33
N ALA A 16 -4.24 3.10 -4.61
CA ALA A 16 -5.03 3.74 -5.64
C ALA A 16 -6.44 3.13 -5.70
N SER A 17 -7.45 3.99 -5.88
CA SER A 17 -8.85 3.59 -6.10
C SER A 17 -9.46 2.73 -4.98
N VAL A 18 -8.94 2.84 -3.76
CA VAL A 18 -9.49 2.24 -2.53
C VAL A 18 -9.91 3.39 -1.59
N SER A 19 -11.09 3.25 -0.95
CA SER A 19 -11.56 4.26 0.02
C SER A 19 -10.58 4.40 1.18
N LYS A 20 -10.45 5.63 1.71
CA LYS A 20 -9.65 5.92 2.91
C LYS A 20 -10.43 5.69 4.22
N GLU A 21 -11.69 5.28 4.10
CA GLU A 21 -12.53 4.92 5.24
C GLU A 21 -11.93 3.72 5.98
N PRO A 22 -12.24 3.57 7.29
CA PRO A 22 -11.73 2.45 8.07
C PRO A 22 -12.09 1.13 7.40
N LEU A 23 -11.07 0.35 7.06
CA LEU A 23 -11.26 -1.00 6.56
C LEU A 23 -11.93 -1.85 7.65
N TYR A 24 -12.88 -2.69 7.26
CA TYR A 24 -13.37 -3.75 8.14
C TYR A 24 -12.18 -4.63 8.55
N ALA A 25 -12.20 -5.17 9.79
CA ALA A 25 -11.10 -5.96 10.35
C ALA A 25 -10.63 -7.07 9.39
N ASP A 26 -11.58 -7.74 8.74
CA ASP A 26 -11.34 -8.83 7.80
C ASP A 26 -10.53 -8.40 6.57
N VAL A 27 -10.75 -7.18 6.06
CA VAL A 27 -10.00 -6.64 4.91
C VAL A 27 -8.57 -6.32 5.30
N LYS A 28 -8.37 -5.80 6.52
CA LYS A 28 -7.04 -5.53 7.06
C LYS A 28 -6.25 -6.83 7.23
N ASP A 29 -6.85 -7.86 7.81
CA ASP A 29 -6.18 -9.14 8.05
C ASP A 29 -5.81 -9.84 6.74
N TRP A 30 -6.68 -9.78 5.73
CA TRP A 30 -6.37 -10.26 4.39
C TRP A 30 -5.19 -9.50 3.77
N LEU A 31 -5.22 -8.15 3.85
CA LEU A 31 -4.17 -7.32 3.27
C LEU A 31 -2.81 -7.56 3.94
N ASP A 32 -2.79 -7.65 5.27
CA ASP A 32 -1.58 -7.97 6.04
C ASP A 32 -0.96 -9.30 5.58
N GLY A 33 -1.79 -10.34 5.40
CA GLY A 33 -1.34 -11.63 4.88
C GLY A 33 -0.85 -11.57 3.42
N ALA A 34 -1.40 -10.68 2.60
CA ALA A 34 -1.03 -10.53 1.21
C ALA A 34 0.30 -9.78 0.99
N ILE A 35 0.67 -8.83 1.87
CA ILE A 35 1.79 -7.91 1.62
C ILE A 35 2.91 -7.92 2.66
N LEU A 36 2.65 -8.30 3.92
CA LEU A 36 3.70 -8.22 4.95
C LEU A 36 4.78 -9.27 4.74
N ASN A 37 6.04 -8.86 4.93
CA ASN A 37 7.23 -9.70 4.77
C ASN A 37 7.35 -10.36 3.38
N LYS A 38 6.69 -9.79 2.37
CA LYS A 38 6.67 -10.28 1.00
C LYS A 38 7.16 -9.19 0.04
N GLN A 39 7.89 -9.61 -1.00
CA GLN A 39 8.23 -8.72 -2.10
C GLN A 39 7.02 -8.60 -3.03
N VAL A 40 6.54 -7.36 -3.19
CA VAL A 40 5.47 -7.00 -4.12
C VAL A 40 5.95 -5.89 -5.06
N ARG A 41 5.36 -5.80 -6.24
CA ARG A 41 5.63 -4.71 -7.18
C ARG A 41 4.68 -3.55 -6.88
N ALA A 42 5.21 -2.34 -6.76
CA ALA A 42 4.44 -1.11 -6.63
C ALA A 42 4.57 -0.24 -7.89
N VAL A 43 3.47 0.25 -8.43
CA VAL A 43 3.42 1.26 -9.49
C VAL A 43 2.96 2.57 -8.87
N VAL A 44 3.74 3.64 -9.03
CA VAL A 44 3.42 4.96 -8.48
C VAL A 44 2.55 5.74 -9.47
N ASN A 45 1.31 6.02 -9.06
CA ASN A 45 0.33 6.75 -9.87
C ASN A 45 0.28 8.25 -9.51
N GLY A 46 0.84 8.63 -8.36
CA GLY A 46 0.89 10.03 -7.95
C GLY A 46 1.51 10.25 -6.58
N LYS A 47 1.54 11.52 -6.18
CA LYS A 47 2.07 11.97 -4.89
C LYS A 47 1.13 13.01 -4.27
N TYR A 48 0.76 12.82 -3.01
CA TYR A 48 -0.01 13.78 -2.24
C TYR A 48 0.88 14.91 -1.70
N LYS A 49 0.24 16.02 -1.31
CA LYS A 49 0.94 17.18 -0.72
C LYS A 49 1.66 16.86 0.59
N ASP A 50 1.20 15.86 1.33
CA ASP A 50 1.83 15.37 2.57
C ASP A 50 3.08 14.50 2.31
N GLY A 51 3.46 14.30 1.05
CA GLY A 51 4.62 13.53 0.65
C GLY A 51 4.36 12.04 0.43
N SER A 52 3.16 11.53 0.78
CA SER A 52 2.80 10.13 0.55
C SER A 52 2.50 9.83 -0.92
N PHE A 53 2.68 8.58 -1.33
CA PHE A 53 2.47 8.15 -2.72
C PHE A 53 1.11 7.45 -2.90
N VAL A 54 0.52 7.58 -4.08
CA VAL A 54 -0.62 6.77 -4.52
C VAL A 54 -0.07 5.63 -5.36
N VAL A 55 -0.37 4.38 -4.99
CA VAL A 55 0.25 3.21 -5.60
C VAL A 55 -0.75 2.11 -5.98
N GLU A 56 -0.43 1.38 -7.03
CA GLU A 56 -1.01 0.07 -7.31
C GLU A 56 -0.02 -1.01 -6.91
N LEU A 57 -0.49 -1.99 -6.14
CA LEU A 57 0.31 -3.12 -5.68
C LEU A 57 -0.02 -4.39 -6.45
N PHE A 58 1.02 -5.15 -6.78
CA PHE A 58 0.92 -6.41 -7.49
C PHE A 58 1.78 -7.49 -6.83
N ASP A 59 1.22 -8.69 -6.76
CA ASP A 59 1.91 -9.91 -6.35
C ASP A 59 1.85 -10.92 -7.51
N GLY A 60 2.93 -10.96 -8.30
CA GLY A 60 2.88 -11.59 -9.62
C GLY A 60 1.82 -10.93 -10.50
N ASP A 61 0.86 -11.73 -10.95
CA ASP A 61 -0.28 -11.27 -11.76
C ASP A 61 -1.49 -10.82 -10.93
N VAL A 62 -1.43 -10.95 -9.60
CA VAL A 62 -2.52 -10.54 -8.71
C VAL A 62 -2.48 -9.03 -8.49
N HIS A 63 -3.54 -8.32 -8.87
CA HIS A 63 -3.74 -6.90 -8.53
C HIS A 63 -4.35 -6.77 -7.14
N ILE A 64 -3.55 -6.35 -6.17
CA ILE A 64 -3.94 -6.32 -4.76
C ILE A 64 -5.03 -5.27 -4.53
N ASN A 65 -4.96 -4.11 -5.18
CA ASN A 65 -5.94 -3.04 -5.03
C ASN A 65 -7.35 -3.49 -5.47
N GLU A 66 -7.45 -4.26 -6.57
CA GLU A 66 -8.70 -4.87 -7.01
C GLU A 66 -9.27 -5.82 -5.98
N LYS A 67 -8.43 -6.69 -5.40
CA LYS A 67 -8.86 -7.60 -4.33
C LYS A 67 -9.34 -6.88 -3.08
N VAL A 68 -8.64 -5.82 -2.66
CA VAL A 68 -9.09 -4.98 -1.56
C VAL A 68 -10.44 -4.34 -1.89
N ARG A 69 -10.63 -3.85 -3.11
CA ARG A 69 -11.91 -3.27 -3.54
C ARG A 69 -13.05 -4.29 -3.58
N GLU A 70 -12.79 -5.52 -4.03
CA GLU A 70 -13.77 -6.62 -3.98
C GLU A 70 -14.21 -6.93 -2.55
N LEU A 71 -13.31 -6.83 -1.56
CA LEU A 71 -13.59 -7.13 -0.15
C LEU A 71 -14.30 -5.98 0.60
N ILE A 72 -14.24 -4.75 0.09
CA ILE A 72 -14.91 -3.58 0.67
C ILE A 72 -16.30 -3.36 0.06
N SER A 73 -16.57 -3.95 -1.11
CA SER A 73 -17.75 -3.70 -1.93
C SER A 73 -19.00 -4.49 -1.54
#